data_AF-A0A9X1SGY1-F1
#
_entry.id   AF-A0A9X1SGY1-F1
#
_cell.length_a   1.000
_cell.length_b   1.000
_cell.length_c   1.000
_cell.angle_alpha   90.00
_cell.angle_beta   90.00
_cell.angle_gamma   90.00
#
_symmetry.space_group_name_H-M   'P 1'
#
loop_
_entity.id
_entity.type
_entity.pdbx_description
1 polymer ?
#
loop_
_entity_poly.entity_id
_entity_poly.type
_entity_poly.pdbx_seq_one_letter_code
_entity_poly.pdbx_strand_id
1 'polypeptide(L)'
;MRLSILSALLILVALLSAGCGKPAPPTLATSGGTVLTYKIVQELPDVSAAELQNRIAARIKGDCFFDHATVQVANGVVRIELPGGDLQKVDRIKEMLRIPGQLSLNVVAHPGDDQQLFEAAAESDERLVTAPDGRRGIWTRCAADLTFDPEWVREIDGERSCLLLLQKGNIEGPHFADFTLSLDPNGQHALNFSMTDEGARRLQYLTKSYQGRQLAIVFDHQVISAPVIRSTISKYGMVTGNFSKEEVTKLLRTGKLAIFGELPPLELTSEEKLDPQ
;
A
#
# COMPACT_ATOMS: atom_id res chain seq x y z
N MET A 1 46.54 53.54 -11.70
CA MET A 1 46.49 53.48 -13.19
C MET A 1 47.49 52.44 -13.63
N ARG A 2 47.19 51.27 -14.19
CA ARG A 2 45.98 50.62 -14.72
C ARG A 2 46.03 49.13 -14.31
N LEU A 3 44.90 48.55 -13.90
CA LEU A 3 44.70 47.09 -13.80
C LEU A 3 44.09 46.59 -15.11
N SER A 4 44.52 45.46 -15.64
CA SER A 4 43.79 44.70 -16.66
C SER A 4 44.12 43.19 -16.58
N ILE A 5 43.28 42.53 -15.78
CA ILE A 5 42.68 41.19 -15.87
C ILE A 5 43.28 40.22 -16.91
N LEU A 6 43.88 39.12 -16.42
CA LEU A 6 44.18 37.91 -17.20
C LEU A 6 42.92 37.03 -17.33
N SER A 7 42.57 36.71 -18.57
CA SER A 7 41.59 35.68 -18.92
C SER A 7 42.21 34.28 -18.79
N ALA A 8 41.66 33.42 -17.92
CA ALA A 8 42.00 32.01 -17.86
C ALA A 8 40.87 31.19 -18.51
N LEU A 9 41.13 30.71 -19.73
CA LEU A 9 40.29 29.79 -20.48
C LEU A 9 40.61 28.36 -20.02
N LEU A 10 39.75 27.75 -19.21
CA LEU A 10 39.88 26.34 -18.83
C LEU A 10 39.19 25.48 -19.90
N ILE A 11 39.97 24.84 -20.77
CA ILE A 11 39.50 23.84 -21.73
C ILE A 11 39.39 22.50 -20.99
N LEU A 12 38.17 22.06 -20.73
CA LEU A 12 37.88 20.73 -20.18
C LEU A 12 37.93 19.71 -21.33
N VAL A 13 38.96 18.89 -21.37
CA VAL A 13 39.07 17.76 -22.31
C VAL A 13 38.24 16.60 -21.78
N ALA A 14 37.10 16.32 -22.43
CA ALA A 14 36.31 15.13 -22.18
C ALA A 14 36.92 13.93 -22.91
N LEU A 15 37.43 12.95 -22.14
CA LEU A 15 37.82 11.64 -22.63
C LEU A 15 36.56 10.83 -22.99
N LEU A 16 36.24 10.75 -24.28
CA LEU A 16 35.24 9.83 -24.84
C LEU A 16 35.86 8.43 -24.94
N SER A 17 35.51 7.55 -24.00
CA SER A 17 35.68 6.11 -24.18
C SER A 17 34.43 5.55 -24.87
N ALA A 18 34.55 5.28 -26.16
CA ALA A 18 33.52 4.61 -26.96
C ALA A 18 33.48 3.12 -26.61
N GLY A 19 32.81 2.77 -25.51
CA GLY A 19 32.20 1.45 -25.40
C GLY A 19 30.94 1.43 -26.26
N CYS A 20 30.67 0.34 -26.98
CA CYS A 20 29.39 0.11 -27.63
C CYS A 20 28.28 0.13 -26.57
N GLY A 21 27.78 1.33 -26.29
CA GLY A 21 26.93 1.63 -25.16
C GLY A 21 25.49 1.42 -25.55
N LYS A 22 24.75 0.69 -24.71
CA LYS A 22 23.30 0.83 -24.68
C LYS A 22 22.97 2.33 -24.66
N PRO A 23 21.97 2.79 -25.43
CA PRO A 23 21.59 4.21 -25.42
C PRO A 23 21.37 4.66 -23.96
N ALA A 24 21.82 5.88 -23.65
CA ALA A 24 21.61 6.44 -22.32
C ALA A 24 20.11 6.42 -21.98
N PRO A 25 19.73 6.14 -20.72
CA PRO A 25 18.33 6.11 -20.33
C PRO A 25 17.68 7.48 -20.59
N PRO A 26 16.39 7.51 -20.99
CA PRO A 26 15.67 8.75 -21.21
C PRO A 26 15.62 9.60 -19.94
N THR A 27 15.82 10.91 -20.11
CA THR A 27 15.69 11.95 -19.09
C THR A 27 14.72 13.02 -19.59
N LEU A 28 14.20 13.86 -18.68
CA LEU A 28 13.35 15.00 -19.07
C LEU A 28 14.04 15.90 -20.11
N ALA A 29 15.35 16.11 -19.99
CA ALA A 29 16.10 16.92 -20.96
C ALA A 29 16.16 16.27 -22.35
N THR A 30 16.41 14.96 -22.43
CA THR A 30 16.63 14.27 -23.71
C THR A 30 15.35 13.90 -24.45
N SER A 31 14.25 13.64 -23.72
CA SER A 31 13.01 13.12 -24.30
C SER A 31 11.76 13.95 -23.99
N GLY A 32 11.92 15.07 -23.28
CA GLY A 32 10.79 15.73 -22.65
C GLY A 32 10.14 14.81 -21.61
N GLY A 33 8.92 15.15 -21.21
CA GLY A 33 8.11 14.31 -20.33
C GLY A 33 7.15 15.11 -19.47
N THR A 34 6.82 14.56 -18.31
CA THR A 34 5.90 15.19 -17.37
C THR A 34 6.47 15.18 -15.96
N VAL A 35 6.31 16.30 -15.27
CA VAL A 35 6.60 16.43 -13.84
C VAL A 35 5.28 16.53 -13.10
N LEU A 36 5.06 15.61 -12.17
CA LEU A 36 3.91 15.62 -11.27
C LEU A 36 4.38 16.04 -9.87
N THR A 37 3.64 16.96 -9.26
CA THR A 37 3.86 17.37 -7.87
C THR A 37 2.62 17.09 -7.06
N TYR A 38 2.78 16.38 -5.95
CA TYR A 38 1.71 16.06 -5.02
C TYR A 38 2.02 16.59 -3.62
N LYS A 39 0.97 16.99 -2.92
CA LYS A 39 0.99 17.23 -1.48
C LYS A 39 0.51 15.97 -0.74
N ILE A 40 1.21 15.61 0.34
CA ILE A 40 0.77 14.58 1.28
C ILE A 40 -0.30 15.20 2.18
N VAL A 41 -1.53 14.70 2.10
CA VAL A 41 -2.67 15.25 2.85
C VAL A 41 -2.60 14.84 4.33
N GLN A 42 -2.24 13.58 4.58
CA GLN A 42 -2.09 13.01 5.91
C GLN A 42 -0.91 12.04 5.91
N GLU A 43 0.04 12.24 6.83
CA GLU A 43 1.20 11.35 6.93
C GLU A 43 0.80 10.00 7.54
N LEU A 44 1.42 8.93 7.04
CA LEU A 44 1.31 7.61 7.66
C LEU A 44 2.22 7.54 8.90
N PRO A 45 1.73 7.01 10.02
CA PRO A 45 2.56 6.82 11.21
C PRO A 45 3.70 5.85 10.91
N ASP A 46 4.87 6.12 11.49
CA ASP A 46 6.06 5.27 11.41
C ASP A 46 6.61 5.00 9.99
N VAL A 47 6.19 5.76 8.98
CA VAL A 47 6.70 5.67 7.60
C VAL A 47 7.60 6.86 7.29
N SER A 48 8.89 6.60 7.08
CA SER A 48 9.85 7.66 6.70
C SER A 48 9.64 8.15 5.26
N ALA A 49 10.11 9.36 4.94
CA ALA A 49 10.09 9.89 3.57
C ALA A 49 10.83 8.99 2.57
N ALA A 50 11.95 8.39 2.97
CA ALA A 50 12.72 7.47 2.13
C ALA A 50 11.95 6.17 1.86
N GLU A 51 11.28 5.64 2.87
CA GLU A 51 10.40 4.48 2.71
C GLU A 51 9.25 4.81 1.77
N LEU A 52 8.54 5.93 1.98
CA LEU A 52 7.45 6.37 1.11
C LEU A 52 7.92 6.57 -0.34
N GLN A 53 9.10 7.17 -0.55
CA GLN A 53 9.71 7.30 -1.86
C GLN A 53 9.90 5.95 -2.54
N ASN A 54 10.39 4.94 -1.80
CA ASN A 54 10.57 3.58 -2.31
C ASN A 54 9.24 2.93 -2.70
N ARG A 55 8.19 3.10 -1.90
CA ARG A 55 6.84 2.57 -2.19
C ARG A 55 6.28 3.13 -3.50
N ILE A 56 6.36 4.46 -3.65
CA ILE A 56 5.88 5.16 -4.86
C ILE A 56 6.72 4.75 -6.08
N ALA A 57 8.05 4.74 -5.96
CA ALA A 57 8.93 4.33 -7.04
C ALA A 57 8.71 2.86 -7.46
N ALA A 58 8.49 1.96 -6.51
CA ALA A 58 8.22 0.55 -6.79
C ALA A 58 6.90 0.35 -7.54
N ARG A 59 5.85 1.09 -7.17
CA ARG A 59 4.58 1.10 -7.91
C ARG A 59 4.75 1.58 -9.35
N ILE A 60 5.49 2.67 -9.55
CA ILE A 60 5.73 3.22 -10.90
C ILE A 60 6.56 2.26 -11.75
N LYS A 61 7.63 1.67 -11.19
CA LYS A 61 8.46 0.68 -11.90
C LYS A 61 7.73 -0.63 -12.17
N GLY A 62 6.73 -0.98 -11.37
CA GLY A 62 5.82 -2.09 -11.67
C GLY A 62 5.03 -1.87 -12.98
N ASP A 63 4.84 -0.60 -13.36
CA ASP A 63 4.34 -0.20 -14.68
C ASP A 63 5.55 -0.01 -15.62
N CYS A 64 5.82 -1.01 -16.45
CA CYS A 64 7.01 -1.11 -17.31
C CYS A 64 7.23 0.05 -18.30
N PHE A 65 6.32 1.03 -18.34
CA PHE A 65 6.43 2.20 -19.20
C PHE A 65 7.32 3.30 -18.61
N PHE A 66 7.52 3.32 -17.29
CA PHE A 66 8.25 4.38 -16.59
C PHE A 66 9.38 3.83 -15.70
N ASP A 67 10.15 2.87 -16.21
CA ASP A 67 11.30 2.26 -15.51
C ASP A 67 12.38 3.27 -15.07
N HIS A 68 12.41 4.45 -15.73
CA HIS A 68 13.33 5.55 -15.47
C HIS A 68 12.71 6.74 -14.74
N ALA A 69 11.49 6.59 -14.20
CA ALA A 69 10.89 7.62 -13.37
C ALA A 69 11.77 7.92 -12.15
N THR A 70 11.85 9.19 -11.79
CA THR A 70 12.47 9.62 -10.54
C THR A 70 11.38 10.05 -9.57
N VAL A 71 11.55 9.70 -8.30
CA VAL A 71 10.63 10.07 -7.22
C VAL A 71 11.45 10.71 -6.12
N GLN A 72 10.99 11.85 -5.62
CA GLN A 72 11.57 12.57 -4.50
C GLN A 72 10.47 12.88 -3.49
N VAL A 73 10.72 12.59 -2.22
CA VAL A 73 9.81 12.93 -1.12
C VAL A 73 10.53 13.82 -0.13
N ALA A 74 10.05 15.05 0.05
CA ALA A 74 10.62 16.01 0.98
C ALA A 74 9.55 17.02 1.45
N ASN A 75 9.58 17.37 2.73
CA ASN A 75 8.73 18.43 3.31
C ASN A 75 7.24 18.28 3.00
N GLY A 76 6.69 17.06 3.08
CA GLY A 76 5.28 16.79 2.79
C GLY A 76 4.92 16.84 1.30
N VAL A 77 5.89 16.91 0.40
CA VAL A 77 5.72 16.99 -1.05
C VAL A 77 6.35 15.77 -1.72
N VAL A 78 5.62 15.19 -2.67
CA VAL A 78 6.14 14.16 -3.59
C VAL A 78 6.31 14.80 -4.96
N ARG A 79 7.52 14.72 -5.51
CA ARG A 79 7.80 15.14 -6.89
C ARG A 79 8.20 13.93 -7.72
N ILE A 80 7.54 13.76 -8.85
CA ILE A 80 7.73 12.62 -9.75
C ILE A 80 8.09 13.14 -11.13
N GLU A 81 9.22 12.69 -11.67
CA GLU A 81 9.60 12.94 -13.06
C GLU A 81 9.33 11.70 -13.87
N LEU A 82 8.62 11.89 -14.97
CA LEU A 82 8.29 10.86 -15.93
C LEU A 82 8.95 11.24 -17.27
N PRO A 83 10.20 10.82 -17.52
CA PRO A 83 10.86 11.02 -18.81
C PRO A 83 10.10 10.33 -19.95
N GLY A 84 9.80 11.09 -21.00
CA GLY A 84 8.99 10.61 -22.12
C GLY A 84 7.58 10.22 -21.70
N GLY A 85 6.97 9.33 -22.49
CA GLY A 85 5.58 8.89 -22.28
C GLY A 85 4.56 9.87 -22.85
N ASP A 86 3.44 9.33 -23.33
CA ASP A 86 2.29 10.13 -23.73
C ASP A 86 1.35 10.36 -22.53
N LEU A 87 0.36 11.24 -22.72
CA LEU A 87 -0.60 11.61 -21.67
C LEU A 87 -1.37 10.41 -21.11
N GLN A 88 -1.67 9.39 -21.92
CA GLN A 88 -2.42 8.22 -21.46
C GLN A 88 -1.60 7.39 -20.47
N LYS A 89 -0.28 7.32 -20.65
CA LYS A 89 0.61 6.63 -19.72
C LYS A 89 0.70 7.40 -18.40
N VAL A 90 0.82 8.73 -18.46
CA VAL A 90 0.83 9.59 -17.26
C VAL A 90 -0.47 9.44 -16.47
N ASP A 91 -1.62 9.43 -17.14
CA ASP A 91 -2.93 9.23 -16.51
C ASP A 91 -2.99 7.90 -15.73
N ARG A 92 -2.41 6.82 -16.25
CA ARG A 92 -2.36 5.54 -15.50
C ARG A 92 -1.57 5.65 -14.20
N ILE A 93 -0.45 6.37 -14.19
CA ILE A 93 0.30 6.63 -12.96
C ILE A 93 -0.54 7.45 -11.99
N LYS A 94 -1.21 8.50 -12.46
CA LYS A 94 -2.12 9.31 -11.63
C LYS A 94 -3.23 8.44 -11.01
N GLU A 95 -3.87 7.56 -11.79
CA GLU A 95 -4.90 6.64 -11.27
C GLU A 95 -4.35 5.62 -10.27
N MET A 96 -3.14 5.12 -10.50
CA MET A 96 -2.50 4.17 -9.59
C MET A 96 -2.16 4.80 -8.24
N LEU A 97 -1.64 6.03 -8.24
CA LEU A 97 -1.25 6.75 -7.01
C LEU A 97 -2.45 7.18 -6.16
N ARG A 98 -3.65 7.25 -6.75
CA ARG A 98 -4.90 7.49 -6.01
C ARG A 98 -5.32 6.31 -5.14
N ILE A 99 -4.84 5.10 -5.44
CA ILE A 99 -5.21 3.90 -4.68
C ILE A 99 -4.23 3.79 -3.50
N PRO A 100 -4.67 3.92 -2.23
CA PRO A 100 -3.77 3.80 -1.08
C PRO A 100 -3.10 2.43 -1.03
N GLY A 101 -3.82 1.37 -1.43
CA GLY A 101 -3.29 0.00 -1.44
C GLY A 101 -3.12 -0.51 -0.02
N GLN A 102 -4.11 -0.26 0.84
CA GLN A 102 -4.09 -0.84 2.18
C GLN A 102 -4.60 -2.27 2.11
N LEU A 103 -3.80 -3.18 2.67
CA LEU A 103 -4.18 -4.57 2.89
C LEU A 103 -3.59 -5.04 4.21
N SER A 104 -4.42 -5.64 5.06
CA SER A 104 -3.94 -6.31 6.27
C SER A 104 -4.74 -7.55 6.64
N LEU A 105 -4.09 -8.44 7.39
CA LEU A 105 -4.74 -9.54 8.11
C LEU A 105 -4.69 -9.24 9.61
N ASN A 106 -5.85 -9.16 10.24
CA ASN A 106 -5.99 -8.86 11.66
C ASN A 106 -6.88 -9.88 12.33
N VAL A 107 -6.58 -10.23 13.57
CA VAL A 107 -7.49 -11.06 14.36
C VAL A 107 -8.64 -10.18 14.81
N VAL A 108 -9.87 -10.62 14.57
CA VAL A 108 -11.05 -9.93 15.11
C VAL A 108 -11.03 -10.18 16.62
N ALA A 109 -11.29 -9.15 17.44
CA ALA A 109 -11.28 -9.23 18.91
C ALA A 109 -12.26 -10.31 19.43
N HIS A 110 -12.33 -10.61 20.71
CA HIS A 110 -13.39 -11.49 21.20
C HIS A 110 -13.71 -11.11 22.64
N PRO A 111 -14.97 -10.87 23.03
CA PRO A 111 -15.28 -10.39 24.37
C PRO A 111 -14.81 -11.33 25.49
N GLY A 112 -14.78 -12.64 25.25
CA GLY A 112 -14.27 -13.61 26.21
C GLY A 112 -12.74 -13.61 26.38
N ASP A 113 -11.98 -13.28 25.32
CA ASP A 113 -10.51 -13.32 25.35
C ASP A 113 -9.89 -11.91 25.55
N ASP A 114 -10.64 -10.87 25.14
CA ASP A 114 -10.22 -9.49 25.05
C ASP A 114 -11.06 -8.56 25.93
N GLN A 115 -11.51 -9.06 27.08
CA GLN A 115 -12.41 -8.34 28.00
C GLN A 115 -11.97 -6.89 28.28
N GLN A 116 -10.73 -6.66 28.70
CA GLN A 116 -10.23 -5.29 29.00
C GLN A 116 -10.25 -4.37 27.77
N LEU A 117 -10.09 -4.93 26.57
CA LEU A 117 -10.19 -4.16 25.33
C LEU A 117 -11.64 -3.76 25.05
N PHE A 118 -12.61 -4.64 25.31
CA PHE A 118 -14.04 -4.31 25.19
C PHE A 118 -14.51 -3.34 26.26
N GLU A 119 -14.00 -3.44 27.48
CA GLU A 119 -14.26 -2.48 28.55
C GLU A 119 -13.77 -1.09 28.13
N ALA A 120 -12.52 -0.97 27.66
CA ALA A 120 -11.99 0.29 27.15
C ALA A 120 -12.76 0.80 25.92
N ALA A 121 -13.15 -0.09 25.00
CA ALA A 121 -13.95 0.27 23.83
C ALA A 121 -15.39 0.69 24.19
N ALA A 122 -15.87 0.40 25.41
CA ALA A 122 -17.17 0.83 25.88
C ALA A 122 -17.17 2.28 26.38
N GLU A 123 -16.01 2.84 26.71
CA GLU A 123 -15.84 4.17 27.28
C GLU A 123 -15.64 5.27 26.23
N SER A 124 -15.43 4.91 24.95
CA SER A 124 -15.11 5.85 23.88
C SER A 124 -15.59 5.34 22.52
N ASP A 125 -16.00 6.28 21.65
CA ASP A 125 -16.29 6.03 20.23
C ASP A 125 -15.07 6.27 19.33
N GLU A 126 -13.89 6.52 19.90
CA GLU A 126 -12.66 6.61 19.13
C GLU A 126 -12.36 5.30 18.40
N ARG A 127 -11.94 5.40 17.14
CA ARG A 127 -11.60 4.20 16.35
C ARG A 127 -10.43 3.43 16.94
N LEU A 128 -9.42 4.12 17.47
CA LEU A 128 -8.29 3.47 18.14
C LEU A 128 -8.64 3.24 19.62
N VAL A 129 -8.60 1.99 20.05
CA VAL A 129 -8.83 1.60 21.44
C VAL A 129 -7.51 1.14 22.06
N THR A 130 -7.21 1.61 23.26
CA THR A 130 -6.07 1.12 24.06
C THR A 130 -6.58 0.65 25.42
N ALA A 131 -6.41 -0.64 25.69
CA ALA A 131 -6.76 -1.25 26.97
C ALA A 131 -5.73 -0.91 28.06
N PRO A 132 -6.10 -0.99 29.35
CA PRO A 132 -5.18 -0.77 30.48
C PRO A 132 -3.95 -1.68 30.48
N ASP A 133 -4.07 -2.91 29.96
CA ASP A 133 -2.96 -3.85 29.79
C ASP A 133 -2.03 -3.53 28.59
N GLY A 134 -2.30 -2.43 27.88
CA GLY A 134 -1.54 -1.99 26.72
C GLY A 134 -1.93 -2.67 25.41
N ARG A 135 -2.87 -3.61 25.40
CA ARG A 135 -3.43 -4.13 24.14
C ARG A 135 -4.12 -3.01 23.38
N ARG A 136 -3.98 -3.04 22.06
CA ARG A 136 -4.59 -2.06 21.16
C ARG A 136 -5.55 -2.73 20.21
N GLY A 137 -6.63 -2.04 19.90
CA GLY A 137 -7.61 -2.44 18.91
C GLY A 137 -7.98 -1.28 18.00
N ILE A 138 -8.56 -1.58 16.85
CA ILE A 138 -9.10 -0.57 15.94
C ILE A 138 -10.49 -0.96 15.44
N TRP A 139 -11.45 -0.05 15.59
CA TRP A 139 -12.76 -0.15 14.97
C TRP A 139 -12.63 0.10 13.47
N THR A 140 -12.80 -0.98 12.71
CA THR A 140 -12.69 -0.98 11.25
C THR A 140 -14.04 -1.26 10.64
N ARG A 141 -14.40 -0.53 9.58
CA ARG A 141 -15.68 -0.70 8.89
C ARG A 141 -15.84 -2.15 8.44
N CYS A 142 -17.04 -2.70 8.60
CA CYS A 142 -17.37 -4.05 8.20
C CYS A 142 -18.33 -4.07 7.02
N ALA A 143 -18.07 -4.95 6.03
CA ALA A 143 -19.01 -5.16 4.93
C ALA A 143 -20.38 -5.63 5.47
N ALA A 144 -21.45 -5.18 4.82
CA ALA A 144 -22.81 -5.39 5.31
C ALA A 144 -23.22 -6.88 5.25
N ASP A 145 -22.68 -7.60 4.28
CA ASP A 145 -22.96 -8.99 3.93
C ASP A 145 -21.95 -9.99 4.52
N LEU A 146 -21.11 -9.56 5.47
CA LEU A 146 -20.23 -10.49 6.18
C LEU A 146 -21.10 -11.62 6.77
N THR A 147 -20.83 -12.85 6.31
CA THR A 147 -21.61 -14.05 6.67
C THR A 147 -21.33 -14.57 8.08
N PHE A 148 -20.62 -13.80 8.90
CA PHE A 148 -20.48 -14.09 10.32
C PHE A 148 -21.17 -12.98 11.10
N ASP A 149 -21.77 -13.35 12.22
CA ASP A 149 -22.49 -12.45 13.11
C ASP A 149 -21.57 -12.14 14.31
N PRO A 150 -20.74 -11.08 14.27
CA PRO A 150 -20.10 -10.62 15.48
C PRO A 150 -21.22 -9.96 16.30
N GLU A 151 -21.72 -10.65 17.33
CA GLU A 151 -22.64 -10.08 18.35
C GLU A 151 -22.10 -8.80 19.03
N TRP A 152 -20.87 -8.40 18.69
CA TRP A 152 -20.08 -7.33 19.29
C TRP A 152 -19.56 -6.32 18.23
N VAL A 153 -20.26 -6.21 17.10
CA VAL A 153 -20.17 -5.04 16.20
C VAL A 153 -20.74 -3.80 16.88
N ARG A 154 -20.16 -2.64 16.57
CA ARG A 154 -20.72 -1.35 16.96
C ARG A 154 -20.86 -0.41 15.78
N GLU A 155 -21.73 0.58 15.92
CA GLU A 155 -21.77 1.72 15.03
C GLU A 155 -20.75 2.75 15.52
N ILE A 156 -19.77 3.09 14.66
CA ILE A 156 -18.75 4.11 14.92
C ILE A 156 -18.80 5.07 13.74
N ASP A 157 -18.98 6.37 14.01
CA ASP A 157 -19.19 7.40 12.98
C ASP A 157 -20.33 7.09 11.98
N GLY A 158 -21.40 6.41 12.43
CA GLY A 158 -22.49 5.98 11.56
C GLY A 158 -22.18 4.75 10.70
N GLU A 159 -21.03 4.10 10.93
CA GLU A 159 -20.61 2.91 10.19
C GLU A 159 -20.58 1.67 11.08
N ARG A 160 -21.19 0.58 10.59
CA ARG A 160 -21.06 -0.76 11.16
C ARG A 160 -19.58 -1.16 11.18
N SER A 161 -19.01 -1.35 12.37
CA SER A 161 -17.58 -1.54 12.59
C SER A 161 -17.28 -2.75 13.47
N CYS A 162 -16.22 -3.49 13.14
CA CYS A 162 -15.70 -4.59 13.93
C CYS A 162 -14.38 -4.19 14.60
N LEU A 163 -14.16 -4.67 15.82
CA LEU A 163 -12.94 -4.39 16.57
C LEU A 163 -11.85 -5.38 16.17
N LEU A 164 -10.75 -4.88 15.61
CA LEU A 164 -9.61 -5.67 15.17
C LEU A 164 -8.43 -5.48 16.11
N LEU A 165 -7.74 -6.56 16.45
CA LEU A 165 -6.53 -6.49 17.27
C LEU A 165 -5.38 -5.85 16.48
N LEU A 166 -4.73 -4.85 17.09
CA LEU A 166 -3.49 -4.24 16.62
C LEU A 166 -2.33 -4.86 17.40
N GLN A 167 -1.65 -5.82 16.78
CA GLN A 167 -0.61 -6.59 17.44
C GLN A 167 0.75 -6.42 16.77
N LYS A 168 1.81 -6.71 17.52
CA LYS A 168 3.16 -6.73 17.00
C LYS A 168 3.28 -7.86 15.98
N GLY A 169 3.77 -7.54 14.78
CA GLY A 169 3.86 -8.52 13.69
C GLY A 169 2.59 -8.62 12.84
N ASN A 170 1.77 -7.56 12.81
CA ASN A 170 0.69 -7.40 11.83
C ASN A 170 1.17 -7.76 10.42
N ILE A 171 0.27 -8.40 9.68
CA ILE A 171 0.50 -8.83 8.31
C ILE A 171 -0.13 -7.79 7.42
N GLU A 172 0.70 -6.91 6.88
CA GLU A 172 0.34 -5.87 5.92
C GLU A 172 0.78 -6.25 4.50
N GLY A 173 0.37 -5.45 3.51
CA GLY A 173 0.68 -5.59 2.09
C GLY A 173 2.08 -6.12 1.74
N PRO A 174 3.20 -5.54 2.26
CA PRO A 174 4.56 -6.01 1.94
C PRO A 174 4.89 -7.46 2.36
N HIS A 175 4.05 -8.08 3.19
CA HIS A 175 4.19 -9.49 3.57
C HIS A 175 3.59 -10.45 2.55
N PHE A 176 2.82 -9.94 1.59
CA PHE A 176 2.29 -10.71 0.47
C PHE A 176 3.28 -10.69 -0.69
N ALA A 177 3.48 -11.85 -1.29
CA ALA A 177 4.33 -12.00 -2.47
C ALA A 177 3.52 -11.82 -3.76
N ASP A 178 2.32 -12.39 -3.82
CA ASP A 178 1.51 -12.31 -5.03
C ASP A 178 0.01 -12.55 -4.79
N PHE A 179 -0.81 -12.07 -5.73
CA PHE A 179 -2.26 -12.29 -5.81
C PHE A 179 -2.67 -12.80 -7.19
N THR A 180 -3.62 -13.72 -7.24
CA THR A 180 -4.16 -14.27 -8.49
C THR A 180 -5.67 -14.47 -8.40
N LEU A 181 -6.36 -14.26 -9.53
CA LEU A 181 -7.78 -14.60 -9.64
C LEU A 181 -7.96 -16.11 -9.59
N SER A 182 -8.97 -16.57 -8.86
CA SER A 182 -9.35 -17.98 -8.79
C SER A 182 -10.87 -18.14 -8.70
N LEU A 183 -11.30 -19.39 -8.70
CA LEU A 183 -12.64 -19.78 -8.28
C LEU A 183 -12.52 -20.62 -7.01
N ASP A 184 -13.45 -20.45 -6.09
CA ASP A 184 -13.59 -21.29 -4.91
C ASP A 184 -14.14 -22.68 -5.28
N PRO A 185 -14.19 -23.64 -4.33
CA PRO A 185 -14.74 -24.98 -4.59
C PRO A 185 -16.21 -25.02 -5.04
N ASN A 186 -16.97 -23.95 -4.82
CA ASN A 186 -18.36 -23.81 -5.25
C ASN A 186 -18.48 -23.11 -6.63
N GLY A 187 -17.36 -22.76 -7.26
CA GLY A 187 -17.31 -22.03 -8.52
C GLY A 187 -17.54 -20.52 -8.39
N GLN A 188 -17.52 -19.96 -7.18
CA GLN A 188 -17.61 -18.52 -6.95
C GLN A 188 -16.26 -17.83 -7.14
N HIS A 189 -16.26 -16.55 -7.51
CA HIS A 189 -15.01 -15.80 -7.68
C HIS A 189 -14.26 -15.64 -6.37
N ALA A 190 -12.94 -15.87 -6.42
CA ALA A 190 -12.07 -15.82 -5.26
C ALA A 190 -10.72 -15.18 -5.60
N LEU A 191 -9.98 -14.77 -4.57
CA LEU A 191 -8.65 -14.21 -4.71
C LEU A 191 -7.65 -15.11 -3.97
N ASN A 192 -6.77 -15.77 -4.71
CA ASN A 192 -5.64 -16.49 -4.12
C ASN A 192 -4.53 -15.52 -3.78
N PHE A 193 -3.83 -15.77 -2.68
CA PHE A 193 -2.63 -15.04 -2.31
C PHE A 193 -1.49 -15.99 -1.92
N SER A 194 -0.27 -15.50 -2.09
CA SER A 194 0.95 -16.12 -1.57
C SER A 194 1.72 -15.12 -0.72
N MET A 195 2.43 -15.63 0.28
CA MET A 195 3.20 -14.84 1.23
C MET A 195 4.67 -14.81 0.85
N THR A 196 5.36 -13.71 1.20
CA THR A 196 6.82 -13.70 1.28
C THR A 196 7.27 -14.66 2.38
N ASP A 197 8.55 -15.02 2.44
CA ASP A 197 9.02 -15.93 3.49
C ASP A 197 8.89 -15.31 4.89
N GLU A 198 9.05 -13.98 5.01
CA GLU A 198 8.76 -13.26 6.25
C GLU A 198 7.26 -13.29 6.57
N GLY A 199 6.42 -12.95 5.60
CA GLY A 199 4.96 -12.99 5.75
C GLY A 199 4.46 -14.37 6.16
N ALA A 200 5.05 -15.43 5.61
CA ALA A 200 4.69 -16.81 5.92
C ALA A 200 5.01 -17.18 7.37
N ARG A 201 6.14 -16.73 7.91
CA ARG A 201 6.49 -16.92 9.33
C ARG A 201 5.52 -16.17 10.24
N ARG A 202 5.18 -14.92 9.90
CA ARG A 202 4.21 -14.12 10.65
C ARG A 202 2.81 -14.75 10.62
N LEU A 203 2.33 -15.18 9.46
CA LEU A 203 1.03 -15.85 9.30
C LEU A 203 0.97 -17.18 10.06
N GLN A 204 2.06 -17.95 10.05
CA GLN A 204 2.16 -19.19 10.82
C GLN A 204 2.04 -18.94 12.32
N TYR A 205 2.76 -17.94 12.84
CA TYR A 205 2.70 -17.57 14.25
C TYR A 205 1.30 -17.07 14.64
N LEU A 206 0.72 -16.19 13.81
CA LEU A 206 -0.61 -15.62 14.01
C LEU A 206 -1.68 -16.72 14.08
N THR A 207 -1.75 -17.56 13.04
CA THR A 207 -2.79 -18.61 12.93
C THR A 207 -2.60 -19.72 13.97
N LYS A 208 -1.38 -19.96 14.44
CA LYS A 208 -1.13 -20.87 15.57
C LYS A 208 -1.63 -20.30 16.90
N SER A 209 -1.41 -19.01 17.13
CA SER A 209 -1.76 -18.35 18.41
C SER A 209 -3.26 -18.11 18.57
N TYR A 210 -4.00 -17.98 17.46
CA TYR A 210 -5.41 -17.59 17.46
C TYR A 210 -6.32 -18.62 16.78
N GLN A 211 -6.02 -19.91 16.91
CA GLN A 211 -6.91 -20.97 16.42
C GLN A 211 -8.32 -20.83 17.02
N GLY A 212 -9.34 -21.06 16.20
CA GLY A 212 -10.75 -20.88 16.57
C GLY A 212 -11.25 -19.44 16.50
N ARG A 213 -10.35 -18.45 16.40
CA ARG A 213 -10.73 -17.04 16.23
C ARG A 213 -10.84 -16.65 14.76
N GLN A 214 -11.43 -15.50 14.49
CA GLN A 214 -11.59 -14.98 13.14
C GLN A 214 -10.38 -14.16 12.70
N LEU A 215 -10.02 -14.32 11.42
CA LEU A 215 -8.96 -13.57 10.77
C LEU A 215 -9.58 -12.61 9.75
N ALA A 216 -9.79 -11.35 10.14
CA ALA A 216 -10.24 -10.31 9.23
C ALA A 216 -9.22 -10.07 8.12
N ILE A 217 -9.74 -9.98 6.91
CA ILE A 217 -9.05 -9.51 5.72
C ILE A 217 -9.55 -8.10 5.45
N VAL A 218 -8.66 -7.13 5.56
CA VAL A 218 -8.97 -5.71 5.46
C VAL A 218 -8.42 -5.16 4.16
N PHE A 219 -9.26 -4.51 3.36
CA PHE A 219 -8.87 -3.75 2.19
C PHE A 219 -9.39 -2.33 2.31
N ASP A 220 -8.53 -1.33 2.10
CA ASP A 220 -8.90 0.09 2.14
C ASP A 220 -9.83 0.45 3.33
N HIS A 221 -9.38 0.10 4.55
CA HIS A 221 -10.08 0.29 5.83
C HIS A 221 -11.43 -0.42 5.99
N GLN A 222 -11.72 -1.41 5.15
CA GLN A 222 -12.93 -2.22 5.23
C GLN A 222 -12.62 -3.71 5.38
N VAL A 223 -13.24 -4.36 6.37
CA VAL A 223 -13.24 -5.81 6.52
C VAL A 223 -14.14 -6.41 5.43
N ILE A 224 -13.54 -7.17 4.51
CA ILE A 224 -14.26 -7.82 3.39
C ILE A 224 -14.57 -9.29 3.66
N SER A 225 -13.84 -9.93 4.57
CA SER A 225 -14.11 -11.28 5.06
C SER A 225 -13.43 -11.48 6.41
N ALA A 226 -13.95 -12.39 7.25
CA ALA A 226 -13.23 -12.84 8.44
C ALA A 226 -13.46 -14.33 8.73
N PRO A 227 -12.83 -15.23 7.95
CA PRO A 227 -12.95 -16.66 8.19
C PRO A 227 -12.39 -17.08 9.56
N VAL A 228 -12.96 -18.14 10.13
CA VAL A 228 -12.42 -18.78 11.34
C VAL A 228 -11.10 -19.49 11.02
N ILE A 229 -10.09 -19.27 11.85
CA ILE A 229 -8.79 -19.94 11.79
C ILE A 229 -8.97 -21.39 12.26
N ARG A 230 -9.06 -22.34 11.31
CA ARG A 230 -9.27 -23.76 11.61
C ARG A 230 -7.98 -24.55 11.81
N SER A 231 -6.88 -24.05 11.23
CA SER A 231 -5.57 -24.69 11.27
C SER A 231 -4.48 -23.65 11.09
N THR A 232 -3.25 -24.02 11.37
CA THR A 232 -2.09 -23.18 11.05
C THR A 232 -1.94 -23.06 9.53
N ILE A 233 -1.80 -21.83 9.05
CA ILE A 233 -1.58 -21.47 7.64
C ILE A 233 -0.29 -20.68 7.57
N SER A 234 0.51 -20.87 6.52
CA SER A 234 1.80 -20.18 6.37
C SER A 234 1.92 -19.44 5.06
N LYS A 235 2.01 -20.14 3.92
CA LYS A 235 2.48 -19.53 2.67
C LYS A 235 1.40 -19.16 1.66
N TYR A 236 0.25 -19.83 1.70
CA TYR A 236 -0.82 -19.66 0.70
C TYR A 236 -2.17 -19.54 1.39
N GLY A 237 -3.08 -18.81 0.76
CA GLY A 237 -4.47 -18.74 1.18
C GLY A 237 -5.38 -18.27 0.05
N MET A 238 -6.67 -18.30 0.33
CA MET A 238 -7.72 -17.90 -0.59
C MET A 238 -8.72 -17.02 0.16
N VAL A 239 -9.03 -15.86 -0.41
CA VAL A 239 -10.10 -14.99 0.03
C VAL A 239 -11.35 -15.39 -0.73
N THR A 240 -12.34 -15.88 0.02
CA THR A 240 -13.64 -16.34 -0.50
C THR A 240 -14.76 -15.43 0.00
N GLY A 241 -15.83 -15.35 -0.77
CA GLY A 241 -17.04 -14.58 -0.46
C GLY A 241 -17.96 -14.57 -1.67
N ASN A 242 -19.13 -13.94 -1.54
CA ASN A 242 -20.08 -13.79 -2.64
C ASN A 242 -19.66 -12.66 -3.60
N PHE A 243 -18.41 -12.69 -4.06
CA PHE A 243 -17.86 -11.63 -4.91
C PHE A 243 -18.34 -11.77 -6.35
N SER A 244 -18.70 -10.64 -6.96
CA SER A 244 -18.74 -10.48 -8.41
C SER A 244 -17.33 -10.54 -9.02
N LYS A 245 -17.26 -10.78 -10.33
CA LYS A 245 -16.00 -10.75 -11.08
C LYS A 245 -15.31 -9.38 -10.97
N GLU A 246 -16.10 -8.32 -11.01
CA GLU A 246 -15.66 -6.94 -10.92
C GLU A 246 -15.05 -6.65 -9.55
N GLU A 247 -15.68 -7.13 -8.47
CA GLU A 247 -15.15 -7.00 -7.11
C GLU A 247 -13.82 -7.73 -6.94
N VAL A 248 -13.72 -8.99 -7.37
CA VAL A 248 -12.43 -9.71 -7.26
C VAL A 248 -11.35 -9.07 -8.13
N THR A 249 -11.71 -8.53 -9.29
CA THR A 249 -10.77 -7.77 -10.14
C THR A 249 -10.28 -6.50 -9.43
N LYS A 250 -11.17 -5.80 -8.72
CA LYS A 250 -10.80 -4.64 -7.88
C LYS A 250 -9.87 -5.07 -6.74
N LEU A 251 -10.20 -6.14 -6.02
CA LEU A 251 -9.37 -6.69 -4.93
C LEU A 251 -7.98 -7.12 -5.44
N LEU A 252 -7.91 -7.76 -6.60
CA LEU A 252 -6.64 -8.11 -7.24
C LEU A 252 -5.81 -6.84 -7.49
N ARG A 253 -6.41 -5.81 -8.09
CA ARG A 253 -5.71 -4.56 -8.39
C ARG A 253 -5.20 -3.89 -7.11
N THR A 254 -6.03 -3.76 -6.08
CA THR A 254 -5.63 -3.18 -4.80
C THR A 254 -4.54 -4.03 -4.13
N GLY A 255 -4.69 -5.36 -4.12
CA GLY A 255 -3.71 -6.28 -3.53
C GLY A 255 -2.35 -6.19 -4.22
N LYS A 256 -2.31 -6.12 -5.55
CA LYS A 256 -1.07 -5.92 -6.33
C LYS A 256 -0.38 -4.59 -6.04
N LEU A 257 -1.10 -3.56 -5.63
CA LEU A 257 -0.50 -2.30 -5.21
C LEU A 257 -0.08 -2.34 -3.73
N ALA A 258 -0.82 -3.07 -2.91
CA ALA A 258 -0.54 -3.22 -1.49
C ALA A 258 0.79 -3.93 -1.20
N ILE A 259 1.28 -4.80 -2.09
CA ILE A 259 2.60 -5.43 -1.94
C ILE A 259 3.74 -4.40 -1.84
N PHE A 260 3.53 -3.20 -2.39
CA PHE A 260 4.49 -2.10 -2.30
C PHE A 260 4.30 -1.23 -1.05
N GLY A 261 3.40 -1.62 -0.15
CA GLY A 261 3.02 -0.85 1.04
C GLY A 261 1.96 0.21 0.77
N GLU A 262 1.25 0.59 1.84
CA GLU A 262 0.23 1.64 1.82
C GLU A 262 0.84 3.00 1.46
N LEU A 263 0.11 3.79 0.68
CA LEU A 263 0.40 5.20 0.43
C LEU A 263 -0.55 6.10 1.24
N PRO A 264 -0.06 7.23 1.77
CA PRO A 264 -0.94 8.27 2.27
C PRO A 264 -1.81 8.85 1.14
N PRO A 265 -2.91 9.53 1.46
CA PRO A 265 -3.64 10.29 0.48
C PRO A 265 -2.76 11.39 -0.14
N LEU A 266 -2.67 11.40 -1.47
CA LEU A 266 -1.89 12.35 -2.25
C LEU A 266 -2.80 13.27 -3.06
N GLU A 267 -2.59 14.57 -2.96
CA GLU A 267 -3.32 15.59 -3.73
C GLU A 267 -2.41 16.17 -4.82
N LEU A 268 -2.82 16.06 -6.09
CA LEU A 268 -2.06 16.61 -7.21
C LEU A 268 -2.13 18.14 -7.19
N THR A 269 -0.98 18.81 -7.07
CA THR A 269 -0.89 20.27 -7.02
C THR A 269 -0.35 20.88 -8.30
N SER A 270 0.45 20.14 -9.06
CA SER A 270 1.00 20.59 -10.35
C SER A 270 1.26 19.44 -11.31
N GLU A 271 0.97 19.66 -12.59
CA GLU A 271 1.31 18.79 -13.71
C GLU A 271 1.95 19.66 -14.80
N GLU A 272 3.26 19.52 -14.99
CA GLU A 272 4.04 20.30 -15.95
C GLU A 272 4.55 19.41 -17.07
N LYS A 273 4.27 19.80 -18.32
CA LYS A 273 4.79 19.11 -19.50
C LYS A 273 6.03 19.83 -20.00
N LEU A 274 7.11 19.07 -20.19
CA LEU A 274 8.39 19.57 -20.65
C LEU A 274 8.68 19.01 -22.03
N ASP A 275 9.09 19.89 -22.94
CA ASP A 275 9.63 19.51 -24.24
C ASP A 275 11.13 19.17 -24.10
N PRO A 276 11.67 18.27 -24.94
CA PRO A 276 13.11 17.99 -24.97
C PRO A 276 13.91 19.26 -25.32
N GLN A 277 15.10 19.39 -24.74
CA GLN A 277 16.02 20.52 -24.95
C GLN A 277 17.05 20.24 -26.04
#